data_AF-A0A534RKZ3-F1
#
_entry.id   AF-A0A534RKZ3-F1
#
_cell.length_a   1.000
_cell.length_b   1.000
_cell.length_c   1.000
_cell.angle_alpha   90.00
_cell.angle_beta   90.00
_cell.angle_gamma   90.00
#
_symmetry.space_group_name_H-M   'P 1'
#
loop_
_entity.id
_entity.type
_entity.pdbx_description
1 polymer ?
#
loop_
_entity_poly.entity_id
_entity_poly.type
_entity_poly.pdbx_seq_one_letter_code
_entity_poly.pdbx_strand_id
1 'polypeptide(L)'
;MPPDLRACVTDALRALDVRNLTVCVHDASFPSDAGEDIGRGSPCSRGGLRFLHFARALGFTGLQLGPDGQTPPDDPSPYRGAAFPRNTLSIALAPLAEDAEWAGLLPAEDFARAVAARPAGAREHAAHGQAREIQGRALRVAFDRLAAADRPLVDEQRRFERANAAWLERYELFEVLQRLYGTRDVRRWDGPAGDGLDARLWDGDDAARAARRRALRTGGAGSIAFFRFAQFVAQTQRRRFAAAAAELGLRLFADLPIGLSVEDEWCHPGLFLDGYRMGAPPSRTNPEGQAWGYPLFDPRRYLEPAASGARPGPVLRFLAARLDRMFAEVDGVRVDHPHGLVCPWVYAADARAVRDRETRPAESGSANPALRRRLGDRPRARTGGVVRGPARRHHRRGPPSRAGGGRRHVRGALDAADPARSRPHRARSRPLPRHAEGRALRSARRLPQRERPAGGLGHGGHPRHATDLGGRGRMAPLRCAPGAGEVSRLAPGPPPGGTGKARTGFGG
;
A
#
# COMPACT_ATOMS: atom_id res chain seq x y z
N MET A 1 -14.82 2.66 -37.38
CA MET A 1 -14.91 2.58 -35.90
C MET A 1 -16.35 2.28 -35.53
N PRO A 2 -16.62 1.47 -34.48
CA PRO A 2 -17.96 1.39 -33.89
C PRO A 2 -18.41 2.77 -33.36
N PRO A 3 -19.68 2.96 -32.97
CA PRO A 3 -20.06 4.09 -32.11
C PRO A 3 -19.09 4.20 -30.92
N ASP A 4 -18.81 5.44 -30.49
CA ASP A 4 -17.77 5.74 -29.50
C ASP A 4 -17.78 4.73 -28.34
N LEU A 5 -16.74 3.87 -28.29
CA LEU A 5 -16.63 2.77 -27.33
C LEU A 5 -16.77 3.30 -25.89
N ARG A 6 -16.23 4.50 -25.64
CA ARG A 6 -16.31 5.20 -24.36
C ARG A 6 -17.75 5.63 -24.03
N ALA A 7 -18.55 6.05 -25.00
CA ALA A 7 -19.97 6.33 -24.82
C ALA A 7 -20.73 5.05 -24.47
N CYS A 8 -20.56 3.97 -25.23
CA CYS A 8 -21.19 2.67 -24.93
C CYS A 8 -20.82 2.15 -23.52
N VAL A 9 -19.55 2.24 -23.12
CA VAL A 9 -19.12 1.89 -21.76
C VAL A 9 -19.74 2.83 -20.72
N THR A 10 -19.79 4.14 -20.99
CA THR A 10 -20.37 5.13 -20.07
C THR A 10 -21.87 4.88 -19.84
N ASP A 11 -22.63 4.54 -20.87
CA ASP A 11 -24.07 4.22 -20.74
C ASP A 11 -24.30 2.88 -20.06
N ALA A 12 -23.46 1.87 -20.31
CA ALA A 12 -23.47 0.62 -19.54
C ALA A 12 -23.18 0.86 -18.05
N LEU A 13 -22.19 1.70 -17.72
CA LEU A 13 -21.87 2.05 -16.33
C LEU A 13 -23.01 2.81 -15.63
N ARG A 14 -23.68 3.73 -16.35
CA ARG A 14 -24.89 4.42 -15.87
C ARG A 14 -26.03 3.43 -15.59
N ALA A 15 -26.32 2.54 -16.53
CA ALA A 15 -27.38 1.53 -16.41
C ALA A 15 -27.15 0.54 -15.26
N LEU A 16 -25.89 0.29 -14.89
CA LEU A 16 -25.49 -0.61 -13.80
C LEU A 16 -25.27 0.09 -12.43
N ASP A 17 -25.46 1.41 -12.31
CA ASP A 17 -25.05 2.25 -11.16
C ASP A 17 -23.57 2.04 -10.75
N VAL A 18 -22.70 1.75 -11.72
CA VAL A 18 -21.27 1.56 -11.50
C VAL A 18 -20.55 2.90 -11.66
N ARG A 19 -20.30 3.56 -10.53
CA ARG A 19 -19.67 4.90 -10.51
C ARG A 19 -18.20 4.91 -10.93
N ASN A 20 -17.49 3.81 -10.75
CA ASN A 20 -16.07 3.70 -11.10
C ASN A 20 -15.78 2.37 -11.79
N LEU A 21 -15.21 2.43 -13.00
CA LEU A 21 -14.58 1.29 -13.67
C LEU A 21 -13.07 1.53 -13.65
N THR A 22 -12.33 0.68 -12.93
CA THR A 22 -10.90 0.88 -12.67
C THR A 22 -10.04 -0.25 -13.25
N VAL A 23 -8.98 0.11 -13.97
CA VAL A 23 -7.89 -0.82 -14.32
C VAL A 23 -6.89 -0.89 -13.17
N CYS A 24 -6.35 -2.08 -12.87
CA CYS A 24 -5.30 -2.24 -11.86
C CYS A 24 -3.94 -2.37 -12.53
N VAL A 25 -2.97 -1.52 -12.17
CA VAL A 25 -1.62 -1.52 -12.75
C VAL A 25 -0.60 -1.10 -11.69
N HIS A 26 0.50 -1.85 -11.59
CA HIS A 26 1.62 -1.52 -10.70
C HIS A 26 2.68 -0.72 -11.46
N ASP A 27 3.42 0.15 -10.77
CA ASP A 27 4.41 1.06 -11.38
C ASP A 27 5.35 0.38 -12.40
N ALA A 28 5.93 -0.77 -12.04
CA ALA A 28 6.85 -1.53 -12.89
C ALA A 28 6.21 -2.15 -14.15
N SER A 29 4.87 -2.18 -14.22
CA SER A 29 4.06 -2.71 -15.32
C SER A 29 3.42 -1.63 -16.19
N PHE A 30 3.67 -0.34 -15.91
CA PHE A 30 3.30 0.72 -16.87
C PHE A 30 4.15 0.58 -18.14
N PRO A 31 3.58 0.79 -19.33
CA PRO A 31 4.36 0.78 -20.57
C PRO A 31 5.32 1.99 -20.59
N SER A 32 6.46 1.82 -21.24
CA SER A 32 7.42 2.87 -21.54
C SER A 32 7.77 2.82 -23.03
N ASP A 33 8.14 3.95 -23.62
CA ASP A 33 8.64 4.01 -24.99
C ASP A 33 9.95 3.26 -25.17
N ALA A 34 10.17 2.74 -26.38
CA ALA A 34 11.42 2.05 -26.72
C ALA A 34 12.68 2.90 -26.47
N GLY A 35 12.54 4.24 -26.56
CA GLY A 35 13.57 5.25 -26.32
C GLY A 35 13.56 5.92 -24.94
N GLU A 36 12.84 5.38 -23.95
CA GLU A 36 12.95 5.80 -22.52
C GLU A 36 13.03 4.61 -21.54
N ASP A 37 12.70 3.41 -22.02
CA ASP A 37 12.68 2.18 -21.23
C ASP A 37 14.08 1.67 -20.88
N ILE A 38 14.39 1.66 -19.58
CA ILE A 38 15.62 1.11 -18.99
C ILE A 38 15.46 -0.33 -18.46
N GLY A 39 14.34 -1.01 -18.79
CA GLY A 39 14.02 -2.37 -18.35
C GLY A 39 13.06 -2.44 -17.16
N ARG A 40 12.31 -1.36 -16.89
CA ARG A 40 11.22 -1.30 -15.89
C ARG A 40 10.24 -0.20 -16.30
N GLY A 41 8.94 -0.50 -16.22
CA GLY A 41 7.89 0.50 -16.37
C GLY A 41 7.95 1.64 -15.35
N SER A 42 7.36 2.77 -15.69
CA SER A 42 7.09 3.87 -14.76
C SER A 42 5.75 4.55 -15.11
N PRO A 43 4.93 4.95 -14.14
CA PRO A 43 3.73 5.76 -14.41
C PRO A 43 4.09 7.15 -14.98
N CYS A 44 5.28 7.67 -14.66
CA CYS A 44 5.73 9.01 -15.03
C CYS A 44 6.43 9.08 -16.40
N SER A 45 6.55 7.96 -17.12
CA SER A 45 7.16 7.92 -18.46
C SER A 45 6.20 8.44 -19.53
N ARG A 46 6.69 8.75 -20.74
CA ARG A 46 5.82 9.12 -21.87
C ARG A 46 4.84 7.99 -22.20
N GLY A 47 5.29 6.74 -22.17
CA GLY A 47 4.44 5.56 -22.26
C GLY A 47 3.38 5.50 -21.15
N GLY A 48 3.75 5.80 -19.91
CA GLY A 48 2.85 5.80 -18.76
C GLY A 48 1.77 6.89 -18.83
N LEU A 49 2.13 8.08 -19.32
CA LEU A 49 1.18 9.16 -19.59
C LEU A 49 0.23 8.80 -20.74
N ARG A 50 0.74 8.23 -21.85
CA ARG A 50 -0.14 7.73 -22.94
C ARG A 50 -1.06 6.59 -22.48
N PHE A 51 -0.64 5.77 -21.53
CA PHE A 51 -1.50 4.74 -20.94
C PHE A 51 -2.74 5.35 -20.24
N LEU A 52 -2.65 6.55 -19.67
CA LEU A 52 -3.83 7.26 -19.14
C LEU A 52 -4.83 7.57 -20.26
N HIS A 53 -4.36 8.13 -21.39
CA HIS A 53 -5.22 8.39 -22.56
C HIS A 53 -5.85 7.09 -23.10
N PHE A 54 -5.07 6.02 -23.22
CA PHE A 54 -5.55 4.70 -23.66
C PHE A 54 -6.63 4.14 -22.72
N ALA A 55 -6.38 4.11 -21.41
CA ALA A 55 -7.36 3.68 -20.41
C ALA A 55 -8.63 4.53 -20.49
N ARG A 56 -8.51 5.85 -20.67
CA ARG A 56 -9.67 6.73 -20.81
C ARG A 56 -10.47 6.47 -22.10
N ALA A 57 -9.80 6.19 -23.21
CA ALA A 57 -10.43 5.87 -24.49
C ALA A 57 -11.21 4.54 -24.43
N LEU A 58 -10.74 3.56 -23.66
CA LEU A 58 -11.48 2.32 -23.37
C LEU A 58 -12.67 2.49 -22.39
N GLY A 59 -12.92 3.71 -21.91
CA GLY A 59 -14.03 4.00 -21.00
C GLY A 59 -13.75 3.74 -19.52
N PHE A 60 -12.50 3.43 -19.12
CA PHE A 60 -12.15 3.46 -17.69
C PHE A 60 -12.34 4.87 -17.11
N THR A 61 -12.64 4.90 -15.81
CA THR A 61 -12.87 6.14 -15.03
C THR A 61 -11.86 6.28 -13.89
N GLY A 62 -10.85 5.40 -13.84
CA GLY A 62 -9.78 5.46 -12.85
C GLY A 62 -8.78 4.31 -12.93
N LEU A 63 -7.72 4.42 -12.13
CA LEU A 63 -6.64 3.44 -12.01
C LEU A 63 -6.48 3.05 -10.54
N GLN A 64 -6.42 1.74 -10.26
CA GLN A 64 -5.88 1.22 -9.01
C GLN A 64 -4.37 1.00 -9.20
N LEU A 65 -3.59 1.76 -8.46
CA LEU A 65 -2.14 1.71 -8.43
C LEU A 65 -1.68 0.74 -7.33
N GLY A 66 -0.44 0.27 -7.44
CA GLY A 66 0.23 -0.46 -6.36
C GLY A 66 0.80 0.45 -5.27
N PRO A 67 1.44 -0.13 -4.23
CA PRO A 67 2.24 0.64 -3.27
C PRO A 67 3.42 1.35 -3.95
N ASP A 68 3.74 2.57 -3.53
CA ASP A 68 4.77 3.43 -4.14
C ASP A 68 6.04 3.60 -3.29
N GLY A 69 6.15 2.88 -2.17
CA GLY A 69 7.25 2.96 -1.21
C GLY A 69 8.59 2.44 -1.76
N GLN A 70 9.70 3.03 -1.31
CA GLN A 70 11.05 2.62 -1.69
C GLN A 70 11.32 1.17 -1.26
N THR A 71 11.53 0.28 -2.24
CA THR A 71 11.75 -1.14 -2.01
C THR A 71 13.22 -1.49 -1.72
N PRO A 72 13.46 -2.54 -0.91
CA PRO A 72 14.79 -3.12 -0.71
C PRO A 72 15.50 -3.48 -2.03
N PRO A 73 16.85 -3.44 -2.10
CA PRO A 73 17.61 -3.99 -3.23
C PRO A 73 17.39 -5.50 -3.41
N ASP A 74 17.30 -6.23 -2.30
CA ASP A 74 17.15 -7.68 -2.18
C ASP A 74 15.73 -8.21 -2.45
N ASP A 75 14.70 -7.41 -2.19
CA ASP A 75 13.29 -7.78 -2.40
C ASP A 75 12.56 -6.66 -3.15
N PRO A 76 12.26 -6.82 -4.46
CA PRO A 76 11.59 -5.79 -5.26
C PRO A 76 10.08 -5.68 -4.97
N SER A 77 9.52 -6.48 -4.06
CA SER A 77 8.09 -6.46 -3.74
C SER A 77 7.62 -5.10 -3.22
N PRO A 78 6.61 -4.45 -3.85
CA PRO A 78 6.05 -3.19 -3.37
C PRO A 78 5.51 -3.24 -1.94
N TYR A 79 5.14 -4.42 -1.44
CA TYR A 79 4.65 -4.61 -0.07
C TYR A 79 5.77 -4.69 0.99
N ARG A 80 7.05 -4.57 0.57
CA ARG A 80 8.22 -4.37 1.44
C ARG A 80 8.74 -2.93 1.42
N GLY A 81 8.09 -2.03 0.66
CA GLY A 81 8.52 -0.65 0.54
C GLY A 81 8.28 0.18 1.81
N ALA A 82 9.18 1.12 2.09
CA ALA A 82 9.09 2.04 3.22
C ALA A 82 7.85 2.96 3.15
N ALA A 83 7.39 3.46 4.30
CA ALA A 83 6.10 4.14 4.45
C ALA A 83 6.02 5.53 3.81
N PHE A 84 7.11 6.30 3.82
CA PHE A 84 7.18 7.68 3.33
C PHE A 84 8.06 7.88 2.09
N PRO A 85 9.30 7.33 2.01
CA PRO A 85 10.13 7.48 0.81
C PRO A 85 9.50 6.77 -0.39
N ARG A 86 9.45 7.47 -1.52
CA ARG A 86 8.99 6.95 -2.82
C ARG A 86 10.07 6.09 -3.46
N ASN A 87 9.64 5.09 -4.24
CA ASN A 87 10.55 4.27 -5.02
C ASN A 87 11.19 5.08 -6.16
N THR A 88 12.50 5.32 -6.07
CA THR A 88 13.27 6.09 -7.07
C THR A 88 13.30 5.44 -8.46
N LEU A 89 13.01 4.13 -8.54
CA LEU A 89 12.79 3.42 -9.80
C LEU A 89 11.56 3.92 -10.59
N SER A 90 10.61 4.59 -9.94
CA SER A 90 9.42 5.17 -10.60
C SER A 90 9.66 6.61 -11.11
N ILE A 91 10.87 7.14 -11.00
CA ILE A 91 11.28 8.36 -11.71
C ILE A 91 11.50 8.01 -13.19
N ALA A 92 10.85 8.71 -14.11
CA ALA A 92 11.19 8.65 -15.52
C ALA A 92 12.43 9.51 -15.81
N LEU A 93 13.37 8.99 -16.59
CA LEU A 93 14.61 9.69 -16.94
C LEU A 93 14.42 10.69 -18.09
N ALA A 94 13.52 10.43 -19.04
CA ALA A 94 13.30 11.30 -20.19
C ALA A 94 12.95 12.77 -19.80
N PRO A 95 12.04 13.03 -18.84
CA PRO A 95 11.79 14.41 -18.37
C PRO A 95 13.03 15.11 -17.82
N LEU A 96 13.98 14.38 -17.22
CA LEU A 96 15.22 15.00 -16.69
C LEU A 96 16.17 15.47 -17.79
N ALA A 97 16.03 14.93 -19.01
CA ALA A 97 16.84 15.27 -20.17
C ALA A 97 16.14 16.21 -21.16
N GLU A 98 14.80 16.14 -21.25
CA GLU A 98 14.03 16.76 -22.32
C GLU A 98 13.11 17.91 -21.86
N ASP A 99 12.57 17.86 -20.63
CA ASP A 99 11.63 18.88 -20.16
C ASP A 99 12.38 20.11 -19.62
N ALA A 100 11.96 21.31 -20.04
CA ALA A 100 12.54 22.56 -19.58
C ALA A 100 12.46 22.79 -18.05
N GLU A 101 11.48 22.19 -17.35
CA GLU A 101 11.40 22.23 -15.87
C GLU A 101 12.67 21.69 -15.20
N TRP A 102 13.30 20.67 -15.81
CA TRP A 102 14.49 20.02 -15.28
C TRP A 102 15.79 20.56 -15.87
N ALA A 103 15.74 21.66 -16.64
CA ALA A 103 16.92 22.39 -17.14
C ALA A 103 18.05 21.51 -17.74
N GLY A 104 17.71 20.36 -18.34
CA GLY A 104 18.68 19.39 -18.85
C GLY A 104 19.61 18.77 -17.79
N LEU A 105 19.10 18.55 -16.55
CA LEU A 105 19.83 17.91 -15.46
C LEU A 105 20.48 16.60 -15.89
N LEU A 106 19.77 15.75 -16.65
CA LEU A 106 20.33 14.54 -17.24
C LEU A 106 20.79 14.82 -18.68
N PRO A 107 22.08 14.69 -19.02
CA PRO A 107 22.54 14.92 -20.39
C PRO A 107 21.92 13.93 -21.38
N ALA A 108 21.69 14.36 -22.61
CA ALA A 108 21.14 13.50 -23.66
C ALA A 108 22.00 12.23 -23.91
N GLU A 109 23.32 12.35 -23.79
CA GLU A 109 24.27 11.23 -23.90
C GLU A 109 24.19 10.25 -22.73
N ASP A 110 24.03 10.72 -21.49
CA ASP A 110 23.81 9.87 -20.31
C ASP A 110 22.44 9.21 -20.33
N PHE A 111 21.41 9.91 -20.80
CA PHE A 111 20.07 9.36 -21.02
C PHE A 111 20.09 8.28 -22.11
N ALA A 112 20.70 8.55 -23.26
CA ALA A 112 20.87 7.55 -24.33
C ALA A 112 21.66 6.32 -23.82
N ARG A 113 22.72 6.53 -23.03
CA ARG A 113 23.49 5.46 -22.40
C ARG A 113 22.67 4.65 -21.39
N ALA A 114 21.77 5.28 -20.64
CA ALA A 114 20.85 4.60 -19.73
C ALA A 114 19.85 3.71 -20.49
N VAL A 115 19.26 4.20 -21.58
CA VAL A 115 18.33 3.42 -22.43
C VAL A 115 19.06 2.29 -23.17
N ALA A 116 20.26 2.54 -23.70
CA ALA A 116 21.09 1.54 -24.35
C ALA A 116 21.53 0.41 -23.39
N ALA A 117 21.64 0.69 -22.09
CA ALA A 117 21.97 -0.29 -21.07
C ALA A 117 20.78 -1.20 -20.66
N ARG A 118 19.58 -1.04 -21.23
CA ARG A 118 18.43 -1.92 -20.95
C ARG A 118 18.81 -3.39 -21.23
N PRO A 119 18.65 -4.32 -20.26
CA PRO A 119 18.96 -5.72 -20.49
C PRO A 119 17.99 -6.39 -21.48
N ALA A 120 18.47 -7.44 -22.16
CA ALA A 120 17.65 -8.29 -23.02
C ALA A 120 16.50 -8.94 -22.25
N GLY A 121 15.36 -9.16 -22.91
CA GLY A 121 14.14 -9.70 -22.29
C GLY A 121 13.35 -8.71 -21.40
N ALA A 122 13.90 -7.54 -21.07
CA ALA A 122 13.29 -6.61 -20.12
C ALA A 122 12.00 -5.92 -20.61
N ARG A 123 11.59 -6.16 -21.87
CA ARG A 123 10.29 -5.77 -22.43
C ARG A 123 9.15 -6.65 -21.94
N GLU A 124 9.43 -7.88 -21.52
CA GLU A 124 8.43 -8.85 -21.05
C GLU A 124 8.37 -8.92 -19.52
N HIS A 125 9.53 -8.75 -18.86
CA HIS A 125 9.67 -8.83 -17.40
C HIS A 125 10.56 -7.71 -16.87
N ALA A 126 10.16 -7.07 -15.76
CA ALA A 126 10.93 -5.96 -15.18
C ALA A 126 12.28 -6.44 -14.59
N ALA A 127 13.38 -5.92 -15.13
CA ALA A 127 14.75 -6.23 -14.72
C ALA A 127 15.16 -5.37 -13.51
N HIS A 128 14.54 -5.62 -12.36
CA HIS A 128 14.61 -4.74 -11.18
C HIS A 128 16.03 -4.41 -10.69
N GLY A 129 16.98 -5.36 -10.74
CA GLY A 129 18.36 -5.16 -10.31
C GLY A 129 19.12 -4.22 -11.25
N GLN A 130 19.16 -4.55 -12.54
CA GLN A 130 19.80 -3.76 -13.58
C GLN A 130 19.17 -2.37 -13.69
N ALA A 131 17.84 -2.27 -13.64
CA ALA A 131 17.14 -0.99 -13.65
C ALA A 131 17.53 -0.11 -12.45
N ARG A 132 17.76 -0.70 -11.26
CA ARG A 132 18.25 0.04 -10.07
C ARG A 132 19.64 0.61 -10.28
N GLU A 133 20.54 -0.14 -10.91
CA GLU A 133 21.88 0.35 -11.21
C GLU A 133 21.88 1.45 -12.28
N ILE A 134 21.14 1.26 -13.38
CA ILE A 134 21.00 2.24 -14.46
C ILE A 134 20.42 3.54 -13.91
N GLN A 135 19.28 3.44 -13.19
CA GLN A 135 18.63 4.57 -12.54
C GLN A 135 19.55 5.25 -11.53
N GLY A 136 20.27 4.48 -10.71
CA GLY A 136 21.20 4.99 -9.70
C GLY A 136 22.36 5.78 -10.31
N ARG A 137 22.88 5.36 -11.46
CA ARG A 137 23.91 6.09 -12.22
C ARG A 137 23.35 7.37 -12.84
N ALA A 138 22.23 7.28 -13.58
CA ALA A 138 21.61 8.43 -14.24
C ALA A 138 21.18 9.52 -13.25
N LEU A 139 20.55 9.14 -12.13
CA LEU A 139 20.19 10.10 -11.08
C LEU A 139 21.41 10.72 -10.39
N ARG A 140 22.58 10.06 -10.38
CA ARG A 140 23.80 10.66 -9.83
C ARG A 140 24.30 11.79 -10.73
N VAL A 141 24.38 11.54 -12.05
CA VAL A 141 24.72 12.59 -13.03
C VAL A 141 23.75 13.78 -12.94
N ALA A 142 22.45 13.50 -12.85
CA ALA A 142 21.44 14.55 -12.68
C ALA A 142 21.57 15.32 -11.35
N PHE A 143 21.98 14.65 -10.27
CA PHE A 143 22.26 15.28 -8.98
C PHE A 143 23.53 16.15 -9.03
N ASP A 144 24.60 15.69 -9.68
CA ASP A 144 25.87 16.41 -9.75
C ASP A 144 25.70 17.72 -10.56
N ARG A 145 24.83 17.73 -11.57
CA ARG A 145 24.44 18.95 -12.32
C ARG A 145 23.50 19.89 -11.58
N LEU A 146 22.78 19.43 -10.56
CA LEU A 146 21.85 20.26 -9.78
C LEU A 146 22.56 21.43 -9.07
N ALA A 147 23.85 21.26 -8.72
CA ALA A 147 24.66 22.34 -8.15
C ALA A 147 24.83 23.55 -9.10
N ALA A 148 24.70 23.33 -10.40
CA ALA A 148 24.76 24.34 -11.45
C ALA A 148 23.38 24.69 -12.05
N ALA A 149 22.29 24.13 -11.52
CA ALA A 149 20.94 24.36 -12.03
C ALA A 149 20.36 25.71 -11.56
N ASP A 150 19.35 26.19 -12.28
CA ASP A 150 18.71 27.46 -11.99
C ASP A 150 18.06 27.52 -10.59
N ARG A 151 18.08 28.72 -10.02
CA ARG A 151 17.57 29.01 -8.66
C ARG A 151 16.15 28.49 -8.39
N PRO A 152 15.16 28.56 -9.31
CA PRO A 152 13.82 28.06 -9.05
C PRO A 152 13.79 26.57 -8.69
N LEU A 153 14.54 25.72 -9.39
CA LEU A 153 14.54 24.27 -9.15
C LEU A 153 15.14 23.93 -7.77
N VAL A 154 16.19 24.65 -7.38
CA VAL A 154 16.79 24.58 -6.04
C VAL A 154 15.81 25.05 -4.96
N ASP A 155 15.05 26.11 -5.20
CA ASP A 155 14.05 26.61 -4.25
C ASP A 155 12.82 25.70 -4.13
N GLU A 156 12.42 25.02 -5.20
CA GLU A 156 11.41 23.96 -5.16
C GLU A 156 11.86 22.75 -4.35
N GLN A 157 13.10 22.28 -4.53
CA GLN A 157 13.66 21.24 -3.65
C GLN A 157 13.67 21.70 -2.20
N ARG A 158 14.14 22.92 -1.89
CA ARG A 158 14.12 23.45 -0.52
C ARG A 158 12.71 23.53 0.05
N ARG A 159 11.69 23.79 -0.77
CA ARG A 159 10.28 23.75 -0.38
C ARG A 159 9.81 22.31 -0.12
N PHE A 160 10.20 21.34 -0.94
CA PHE A 160 9.96 19.92 -0.70
C PHE A 160 10.60 19.47 0.62
N GLU A 161 11.84 19.85 0.90
CA GLU A 161 12.55 19.50 2.14
C GLU A 161 11.84 20.05 3.37
N ARG A 162 11.48 21.35 3.38
CA ARG A 162 10.71 21.97 4.47
C ARG A 162 9.36 21.29 4.69
N ALA A 163 8.64 20.95 3.62
CA ALA A 163 7.33 20.30 3.70
C ALA A 163 7.38 18.85 4.21
N ASN A 164 8.53 18.18 4.10
CA ASN A 164 8.70 16.76 4.42
C ASN A 164 9.67 16.50 5.60
N ALA A 165 10.17 17.56 6.25
CA ALA A 165 11.18 17.48 7.31
C ALA A 165 10.83 16.52 8.46
N ALA A 166 9.54 16.35 8.76
CA ALA A 166 9.04 15.46 9.81
C ALA A 166 9.38 13.97 9.59
N TRP A 167 9.60 13.53 8.34
CA TRP A 167 10.04 12.17 8.02
C TRP A 167 11.45 12.13 7.39
N LEU A 168 11.85 13.13 6.60
CA LEU A 168 13.11 13.10 5.84
C LEU A 168 14.35 12.76 6.69
N GLU A 169 14.53 13.40 7.85
CA GLU A 169 15.69 13.14 8.74
C GLU A 169 15.84 11.66 9.08
N ARG A 170 14.73 10.95 9.30
CA ARG A 170 14.77 9.55 9.73
C ARG A 170 15.28 8.68 8.60
N TYR A 171 14.66 8.77 7.42
CA TYR A 171 15.04 7.91 6.28
C TYR A 171 16.37 8.31 5.63
N GLU A 172 16.75 9.60 5.64
CA GLU A 172 18.06 10.02 5.11
C GLU A 172 19.23 9.51 5.98
N LEU A 173 19.03 9.42 7.30
CA LEU A 173 20.03 8.83 8.21
C LEU A 173 20.07 7.30 8.12
N PHE A 174 18.94 6.63 7.84
CA PHE A 174 18.95 5.19 7.50
C PHE A 174 19.80 4.94 6.24
N GLU A 175 19.64 5.77 5.21
CA GLU A 175 20.41 5.67 3.96
C GLU A 175 21.92 5.88 4.16
N VAL A 176 22.33 6.74 5.10
CA VAL A 176 23.74 6.89 5.50
C VAL A 176 24.24 5.63 6.22
N LEU A 177 23.50 5.14 7.20
CA LEU A 177 23.91 4.00 8.02
C LEU A 177 23.97 2.67 7.24
N GLN A 178 22.98 2.38 6.39
CA GLN A 178 23.01 1.15 5.58
C GLN A 178 24.23 1.09 4.64
N ARG A 179 24.74 2.25 4.21
CA ARG A 179 25.96 2.36 3.40
C ARG A 179 27.21 2.23 4.25
N LEU A 180 27.26 2.92 5.40
CA LEU A 180 28.38 2.87 6.35
C LEU A 180 28.66 1.43 6.83
N TYR A 181 27.61 0.67 7.12
CA TYR A 181 27.70 -0.72 7.58
C TYR A 181 27.63 -1.76 6.45
N GLY A 182 27.45 -1.34 5.19
CA GLY A 182 27.27 -2.23 4.04
C GLY A 182 26.07 -3.19 4.16
N THR A 183 25.11 -2.93 5.06
CA THR A 183 24.01 -3.83 5.37
C THR A 183 22.77 -3.11 5.89
N ARG A 184 21.60 -3.67 5.58
CA ARG A 184 20.27 -3.28 6.08
C ARG A 184 19.91 -3.96 7.40
N ASP A 185 20.77 -4.87 7.89
CA ASP A 185 20.59 -5.54 9.17
C ASP A 185 20.96 -4.60 10.34
N VAL A 186 19.97 -3.82 10.78
CA VAL A 186 20.11 -2.79 11.84
C VAL A 186 20.69 -3.32 13.16
N ARG A 187 20.65 -4.64 13.39
CA ARG A 187 21.24 -5.28 14.58
C ARG A 187 22.77 -5.28 14.57
N ARG A 188 23.40 -4.96 13.44
CA ARG A 188 24.85 -4.85 13.24
C ARG A 188 25.34 -3.40 13.31
N TRP A 189 24.46 -2.45 13.61
CA TRP A 189 24.76 -1.02 13.63
C TRP A 189 25.26 -0.62 15.02
N ASP A 190 26.45 -1.09 15.36
CA ASP A 190 26.99 -1.06 16.72
C ASP A 190 27.41 0.35 17.20
N GLY A 191 27.30 1.38 16.36
CA GLY A 191 27.77 2.72 16.64
C GLY A 191 29.30 2.84 16.73
N PRO A 192 29.84 4.05 16.98
CA PRO A 192 31.29 4.27 17.08
C PRO A 192 31.96 3.60 18.30
N ALA A 193 31.18 3.27 19.34
CA ALA A 193 31.67 2.71 20.59
C ALA A 193 31.40 1.19 20.74
N GLY A 194 30.76 0.55 19.76
CA GLY A 194 30.39 -0.87 19.84
C GLY A 194 29.19 -1.16 20.76
N ASP A 195 28.41 -0.14 21.13
CA ASP A 195 27.32 -0.20 22.11
C ASP A 195 25.91 -0.35 21.49
N GLY A 196 25.80 -0.31 20.15
CA GLY A 196 24.53 -0.31 19.43
C GLY A 196 23.84 1.06 19.35
N LEU A 197 24.57 2.17 19.50
CA LEU A 197 24.02 3.52 19.42
C LEU A 197 23.31 3.82 18.08
N ASP A 198 23.83 3.32 16.97
CA ASP A 198 23.24 3.55 15.64
C ASP A 198 22.01 2.66 15.40
N ALA A 199 22.02 1.42 15.89
CA ALA A 199 20.84 0.55 15.91
C ALA A 199 19.66 1.17 16.69
N ARG A 200 19.97 1.94 17.75
CA ARG A 200 19.01 2.54 18.68
C ARG A 200 18.89 4.07 18.54
N LEU A 201 19.28 4.64 17.40
CA LEU A 201 19.42 6.10 17.20
C LEU A 201 18.13 6.93 17.44
N TRP A 202 16.97 6.27 17.49
CA TRP A 202 15.65 6.86 17.70
C TRP A 202 14.97 6.45 19.02
N ASP A 203 15.65 5.69 19.88
CA ASP A 203 15.13 5.21 21.18
C ASP A 203 15.20 6.31 22.25
N GLY A 204 14.44 7.38 22.04
CA GLY A 204 14.46 8.59 22.88
C GLY A 204 15.53 9.58 22.43
N ASP A 205 15.66 10.68 23.17
CA ASP A 205 16.34 11.90 22.71
C ASP A 205 17.37 12.44 23.71
N ASP A 206 18.40 11.63 24.00
CA ASP A 206 19.53 12.08 24.81
C ASP A 206 20.63 12.78 23.99
N ALA A 207 21.56 13.42 24.71
CA ALA A 207 22.65 14.19 24.12
C ALA A 207 23.56 13.34 23.21
N ALA A 208 23.75 12.05 23.51
CA ALA A 208 24.58 11.15 22.72
C ALA A 208 23.92 10.83 21.36
N ARG A 209 22.62 10.47 21.35
CA ARG A 209 21.87 10.29 20.09
C ARG A 209 21.76 11.59 19.31
N ALA A 210 21.51 12.72 19.96
CA ALA A 210 21.48 14.03 19.29
C ALA A 210 22.84 14.40 18.67
N ALA A 211 23.96 14.14 19.35
CA ALA A 211 25.31 14.32 18.81
C ALA A 211 25.59 13.38 17.64
N ARG A 212 25.22 12.09 17.75
CA ARG A 212 25.39 11.11 16.67
C ARG A 212 24.58 11.47 15.42
N ARG A 213 23.33 11.93 15.57
CA ARG A 213 22.52 12.45 14.45
C ARG A 213 23.14 13.68 13.77
N ARG A 214 23.87 14.54 14.51
CA ARG A 214 24.65 15.64 13.92
C ARG A 214 25.88 15.12 13.17
N ALA A 215 26.66 14.23 13.79
CA ALA A 215 27.86 13.64 13.17
C ALA A 215 27.53 12.88 11.87
N LEU A 216 26.45 12.10 11.85
CA LEU A 216 25.98 11.38 10.66
C LEU A 216 25.49 12.34 9.56
N ARG A 217 24.87 13.48 9.90
CA ARG A 217 24.53 14.51 8.92
C ARG A 217 25.78 15.12 8.28
N THR A 218 26.79 15.46 9.07
CA THR A 218 28.03 16.07 8.58
C THR A 218 28.81 15.09 7.71
N GLY A 219 29.07 13.86 8.18
CA GLY A 219 29.80 12.85 7.42
C GLY A 219 29.02 12.27 6.23
N GLY A 220 27.68 12.25 6.33
CA GLY A 220 26.78 11.71 5.30
C GLY A 220 26.23 12.75 4.31
N ALA A 221 26.67 14.01 4.36
CA ALA A 221 26.04 15.15 3.69
C ALA A 221 25.73 14.92 2.20
N GLY A 222 26.67 14.36 1.43
CA GLY A 222 26.45 14.04 0.01
C GLY A 222 25.41 12.94 -0.23
N SER A 223 25.37 11.90 0.62
CA SER A 223 24.35 10.84 0.53
C SER A 223 22.95 11.36 0.91
N ILE A 224 22.88 12.26 1.89
CA ILE A 224 21.64 12.93 2.32
C ILE A 224 21.12 13.86 1.21
N ALA A 225 21.99 14.69 0.64
CA ALA A 225 21.64 15.59 -0.45
C ALA A 225 21.13 14.82 -1.68
N PHE A 226 21.81 13.74 -2.07
CA PHE A 226 21.34 12.85 -3.13
C PHE A 226 19.97 12.22 -2.81
N PHE A 227 19.77 11.73 -1.59
CA PHE A 227 18.49 11.14 -1.18
C PHE A 227 17.35 12.16 -1.28
N ARG A 228 17.56 13.38 -0.75
CA ARG A 228 16.59 14.48 -0.82
C ARG A 228 16.24 14.85 -2.27
N PHE A 229 17.26 14.98 -3.13
CA PHE A 229 17.06 15.23 -4.56
C PHE A 229 16.21 14.13 -5.22
N ALA A 230 16.57 12.86 -5.04
CA ALA A 230 15.84 11.76 -5.65
C ALA A 230 14.38 11.68 -5.14
N GLN A 231 14.14 11.96 -3.86
CA GLN A 231 12.79 12.02 -3.30
C GLN A 231 11.98 13.24 -3.78
N PHE A 232 12.63 14.40 -3.98
CA PHE A 232 12.04 15.57 -4.62
C PHE A 232 11.59 15.25 -6.06
N VAL A 233 12.48 14.71 -6.90
CA VAL A 233 12.17 14.33 -8.29
C VAL A 233 11.01 13.34 -8.34
N ALA A 234 11.04 12.28 -7.51
CA ALA A 234 9.97 11.29 -7.45
C ALA A 234 8.62 11.90 -7.07
N GLN A 235 8.59 12.86 -6.15
CA GLN A 235 7.35 13.54 -5.74
C GLN A 235 6.85 14.53 -6.80
N THR A 236 7.72 15.30 -7.45
CA THR A 236 7.34 16.25 -8.51
C THR A 236 6.75 15.52 -9.71
N GLN A 237 7.43 14.47 -10.21
CA GLN A 237 6.91 13.67 -11.32
C GLN A 237 5.61 12.94 -10.95
N ARG A 238 5.46 12.42 -9.72
CA ARG A 238 4.22 11.78 -9.29
C ARG A 238 3.03 12.76 -9.24
N ARG A 239 3.26 14.00 -8.83
CA ARG A 239 2.24 15.07 -8.86
C ARG A 239 1.81 15.42 -10.28
N ARG A 240 2.75 15.48 -11.23
CA ARG A 240 2.46 15.65 -12.67
C ARG A 240 1.60 14.51 -13.21
N PHE A 241 1.94 13.24 -12.89
CA PHE A 241 1.11 12.08 -13.24
C PHE A 241 -0.32 12.16 -12.66
N ALA A 242 -0.46 12.59 -11.39
CA ALA A 242 -1.76 12.77 -10.75
C ALA A 242 -2.59 13.89 -11.41
N ALA A 243 -1.96 15.00 -11.81
CA ALA A 243 -2.62 16.08 -12.54
C ALA A 243 -3.12 15.60 -13.93
N ALA A 244 -2.26 14.95 -14.71
CA ALA A 244 -2.63 14.39 -16.03
C ALA A 244 -3.79 13.38 -15.95
N ALA A 245 -3.82 12.55 -14.90
CA ALA A 245 -4.95 11.64 -14.66
C ALA A 245 -6.25 12.42 -14.35
N ALA A 246 -6.17 13.46 -13.51
CA ALA A 246 -7.31 14.30 -13.15
C ALA A 246 -7.87 15.08 -14.35
N GLU A 247 -7.02 15.62 -15.21
CA GLU A 247 -7.40 16.31 -16.47
C GLU A 247 -8.19 15.39 -17.42
N LEU A 248 -7.82 14.11 -17.49
CA LEU A 248 -8.55 13.09 -18.26
C LEU A 248 -9.83 12.60 -17.57
N GLY A 249 -10.10 13.05 -16.33
CA GLY A 249 -11.22 12.59 -15.50
C GLY A 249 -11.05 11.16 -14.97
N LEU A 250 -9.80 10.69 -14.86
CA LEU A 250 -9.45 9.40 -14.25
C LEU A 250 -9.16 9.59 -12.76
N ARG A 251 -9.87 8.84 -11.91
CA ARG A 251 -9.57 8.80 -10.48
C ARG A 251 -8.40 7.89 -10.17
N LEU A 252 -7.52 8.31 -9.28
CA LEU A 252 -6.42 7.46 -8.81
C LEU A 252 -6.76 6.82 -7.46
N PHE A 253 -6.50 5.52 -7.34
CA PHE A 253 -6.64 4.75 -6.11
C PHE A 253 -5.30 4.16 -5.73
N ALA A 254 -4.74 4.57 -4.60
CA ALA A 254 -3.48 4.00 -4.10
C ALA A 254 -3.72 2.68 -3.34
N ASP A 255 -2.62 1.99 -3.01
CA ASP A 255 -2.59 0.78 -2.19
C ASP A 255 -1.74 1.05 -0.93
N LEU A 256 -2.29 0.75 0.23
CA LEU A 256 -1.64 0.92 1.54
C LEU A 256 -1.36 -0.46 2.13
N PRO A 257 -0.11 -0.96 2.06
CA PRO A 257 0.30 -2.17 2.77
C PRO A 257 0.06 -2.07 4.27
N ILE A 258 -0.45 -3.15 4.86
CA ILE A 258 -0.44 -3.35 6.33
C ILE A 258 1.00 -3.53 6.84
N GLY A 259 1.86 -4.09 6.00
CA GLY A 259 3.28 -4.28 6.27
C GLY A 259 4.02 -2.95 6.30
N LEU A 260 5.05 -2.92 7.14
CA LEU A 260 6.02 -1.85 7.28
C LEU A 260 7.41 -2.47 7.18
N SER A 261 8.36 -1.70 6.64
CA SER A 261 9.70 -2.18 6.33
C SER A 261 10.65 -2.09 7.54
N VAL A 262 11.88 -2.57 7.37
CA VAL A 262 12.93 -2.44 8.41
C VAL A 262 13.33 -0.98 8.62
N GLU A 263 13.27 -0.17 7.55
CA GLU A 263 13.41 1.29 7.61
C GLU A 263 12.35 1.88 8.53
N ASP A 264 11.08 1.49 8.35
CA ASP A 264 9.96 2.01 9.15
C ASP A 264 10.11 1.61 10.63
N GLU A 265 10.54 0.37 10.90
CA GLU A 265 10.79 -0.14 12.25
C GLU A 265 11.89 0.66 12.95
N TRP A 266 13.06 0.82 12.31
CA TRP A 266 14.18 1.59 12.85
C TRP A 266 13.91 3.09 12.91
N CYS A 267 13.19 3.65 11.94
CA CYS A 267 12.84 5.07 11.94
C CYS A 267 11.84 5.40 13.06
N HIS A 268 11.00 4.45 13.49
CA HIS A 268 9.90 4.71 14.42
C HIS A 268 9.73 3.64 15.53
N PRO A 269 10.80 3.27 16.27
CA PRO A 269 10.80 2.09 17.15
C PRO A 269 9.72 2.15 18.23
N GLY A 270 9.51 3.33 18.82
CA GLY A 270 8.46 3.57 19.82
C GLY A 270 7.00 3.40 19.35
N LEU A 271 6.75 3.04 18.09
CA LEU A 271 5.44 2.64 17.59
C LEU A 271 5.15 1.14 17.74
N PHE A 272 6.18 0.31 17.92
CA PHE A 272 6.08 -1.15 17.76
C PHE A 272 6.14 -1.89 19.11
N LEU A 273 5.66 -3.14 19.11
CA LEU A 273 5.70 -4.04 20.25
C LEU A 273 6.81 -5.08 20.06
N ASP A 274 7.83 -5.00 20.91
CA ASP A 274 8.97 -5.91 20.92
C ASP A 274 8.56 -7.37 21.12
N GLY A 275 9.31 -8.28 20.49
CA GLY A 275 9.11 -9.72 20.64
C GLY A 275 7.89 -10.29 19.91
N TYR A 276 7.19 -9.50 19.07
CA TYR A 276 6.07 -9.97 18.25
C TYR A 276 6.19 -9.55 16.78
N ARG A 277 5.63 -10.37 15.89
CA ARG A 277 5.49 -10.09 14.45
C ARG A 277 4.10 -10.46 13.94
N MET A 278 3.69 -9.83 12.85
CA MET A 278 2.39 -10.06 12.20
C MET A 278 2.48 -11.15 11.12
N GLY A 279 1.36 -11.83 10.90
CA GLY A 279 1.19 -12.84 9.85
C GLY A 279 -0.28 -13.13 9.53
N ALA A 280 -0.52 -14.23 8.81
CA ALA A 280 -1.86 -14.83 8.67
C ALA A 280 -1.95 -16.16 9.44
N PRO A 281 -3.10 -16.47 10.06
CA PRO A 281 -3.31 -17.77 10.69
C PRO A 281 -3.39 -18.91 9.65
N PRO A 282 -3.22 -20.16 10.11
CA PRO A 282 -3.71 -21.36 9.42
C PRO A 282 -5.11 -21.17 8.79
N SER A 283 -5.27 -21.66 7.58
CA SER A 283 -6.49 -21.56 6.79
C SER A 283 -6.72 -22.82 5.94
N ARG A 284 -7.95 -23.03 5.46
CA ARG A 284 -8.28 -24.20 4.60
C ARG A 284 -7.41 -24.28 3.33
N THR A 285 -6.91 -23.15 2.83
CA THR A 285 -6.07 -23.06 1.62
C THR A 285 -4.57 -22.96 1.94
N ASN A 286 -4.20 -22.84 3.21
CA ASN A 286 -2.82 -22.83 3.68
C ASN A 286 -2.81 -23.23 5.16
N PRO A 287 -2.64 -24.52 5.49
CA PRO A 287 -2.70 -25.03 6.87
C PRO A 287 -1.58 -24.53 7.79
N GLU A 288 -0.45 -24.09 7.24
CA GLU A 288 0.70 -23.59 8.03
C GLU A 288 0.51 -22.13 8.48
N GLY A 289 -0.37 -21.38 7.80
CA GLY A 289 -0.45 -19.93 7.97
C GLY A 289 0.67 -19.21 7.23
N GLN A 290 0.93 -17.94 7.56
CA GLN A 290 1.96 -17.15 6.90
C GLN A 290 2.68 -16.24 7.90
N ALA A 291 3.93 -16.55 8.22
CA ALA A 291 4.82 -15.67 8.96
C ALA A 291 5.27 -14.51 8.06
N TRP A 292 4.60 -13.36 8.11
CA TRP A 292 4.94 -12.22 7.25
C TRP A 292 6.18 -11.44 7.72
N GLY A 293 6.51 -11.48 9.02
CA GLY A 293 7.70 -10.84 9.58
C GLY A 293 7.60 -9.33 9.75
N TYR A 294 6.41 -8.73 9.52
CA TYR A 294 6.20 -7.29 9.74
C TYR A 294 6.12 -6.95 11.23
N PRO A 295 6.65 -5.78 11.65
CA PRO A 295 6.57 -5.34 13.04
C PRO A 295 5.11 -5.06 13.43
N LEU A 296 4.76 -5.44 14.66
CA LEU A 296 3.42 -5.22 15.21
C LEU A 296 3.37 -3.84 15.89
N PHE A 297 2.42 -2.98 15.51
CA PHE A 297 2.16 -1.74 16.27
C PHE A 297 1.76 -2.06 17.72
N ASP A 298 2.34 -1.34 18.69
CA ASP A 298 1.95 -1.46 20.09
C ASP A 298 0.52 -0.92 20.29
N PRO A 299 -0.47 -1.76 20.68
CA PRO A 299 -1.85 -1.33 20.87
C PRO A 299 -1.98 -0.22 21.93
N ARG A 300 -1.06 -0.14 22.88
CA ARG A 300 -1.01 0.88 23.93
C ARG A 300 -0.63 2.28 23.39
N ARG A 301 -0.09 2.36 22.17
CA ARG A 301 0.35 3.60 21.50
C ARG A 301 -0.68 4.15 20.48
N TYR A 302 -1.84 3.52 20.34
CA TYR A 302 -2.92 4.01 19.47
C TYR A 302 -3.62 5.26 20.03
N LEU A 303 -3.82 5.30 21.35
CA LEU A 303 -4.48 6.40 22.05
C LEU A 303 -3.61 6.82 23.23
N GLU A 304 -3.54 8.11 23.49
CA GLU A 304 -2.86 8.68 24.66
C GLU A 304 -3.88 9.49 25.51
N PRO A 305 -3.71 9.56 26.85
CA PRO A 305 -4.61 10.32 27.70
C PRO A 305 -4.68 11.81 27.32
N ALA A 306 -5.84 12.40 27.55
CA ALA A 306 -6.11 13.84 27.38
C ALA A 306 -7.12 14.32 28.44
N ALA A 307 -7.16 15.63 28.71
CA ALA A 307 -8.05 16.22 29.71
C ALA A 307 -9.55 15.91 29.47
N SER A 308 -9.95 15.70 28.20
CA SER A 308 -11.30 15.32 27.79
C SER A 308 -11.42 13.84 27.36
N GLY A 309 -10.54 12.97 27.86
CA GLY A 309 -10.58 11.52 27.62
C GLY A 309 -9.33 10.98 26.92
N ALA A 310 -9.40 10.74 25.62
CA ALA A 310 -8.30 10.18 24.83
C ALA A 310 -8.12 10.92 23.51
N ARG A 311 -6.86 11.13 23.11
CA ARG A 311 -6.48 11.72 21.82
C ARG A 311 -5.66 10.73 20.97
N PRO A 312 -5.55 10.94 19.65
CA PRO A 312 -4.79 10.04 18.78
C PRO A 312 -3.32 9.96 19.21
N GLY A 313 -2.87 8.78 19.61
CA GLY A 313 -1.49 8.51 20.04
C GLY A 313 -0.51 8.38 18.87
N PRO A 314 0.77 8.07 19.15
CA PRO A 314 1.83 7.99 18.13
C PRO A 314 1.48 7.14 16.90
N VAL A 315 0.85 5.98 17.09
CA VAL A 315 0.49 5.07 15.96
C VAL A 315 -0.57 5.70 15.06
N LEU A 316 -1.60 6.31 15.64
CA LEU A 316 -2.63 6.99 14.85
C LEU A 316 -2.09 8.25 14.15
N ARG A 317 -1.15 8.97 14.77
CA ARG A 317 -0.46 10.11 14.11
C ARG A 317 0.40 9.67 12.93
N PHE A 318 1.14 8.56 13.06
CA PHE A 318 1.92 7.98 11.96
C PHE A 318 1.01 7.54 10.80
N LEU A 319 -0.08 6.82 11.10
CA LEU A 319 -1.04 6.37 10.09
C LEU A 319 -1.76 7.55 9.41
N ALA A 320 -2.10 8.60 10.16
CA ALA A 320 -2.66 9.84 9.60
C ALA A 320 -1.67 10.50 8.63
N ALA A 321 -0.43 10.75 9.05
CA ALA A 321 0.60 11.34 8.19
C ALA A 321 0.86 10.52 6.91
N ARG A 322 0.85 9.18 7.00
CA ARG A 322 0.98 8.27 5.84
C ARG A 322 -0.21 8.40 4.88
N LEU A 323 -1.43 8.49 5.41
CA LEU A 323 -2.65 8.70 4.63
C LEU A 323 -2.73 10.10 4.01
N ASP A 324 -2.35 11.15 4.76
CA ASP A 324 -2.34 12.53 4.27
C ASP A 324 -1.36 12.71 3.10
N ARG A 325 -0.16 12.08 3.18
CA ARG A 325 0.78 12.00 2.04
C ARG A 325 0.14 11.39 0.79
N MET A 326 -0.65 10.32 0.96
CA MET A 326 -1.30 9.64 -0.16
C MET A 326 -2.47 10.47 -0.73
N PHE A 327 -3.36 10.98 0.13
CA PHE A 327 -4.51 11.79 -0.29
C PHE A 327 -4.16 13.16 -0.87
N ALA A 328 -2.90 13.61 -0.74
CA ALA A 328 -2.39 14.76 -1.48
C ALA A 328 -2.38 14.54 -3.01
N GLU A 329 -2.38 13.28 -3.47
CA GLU A 329 -2.15 12.90 -4.88
C GLU A 329 -3.15 11.84 -5.42
N VAL A 330 -3.99 11.22 -4.58
CA VAL A 330 -4.99 10.21 -5.01
C VAL A 330 -6.39 10.44 -4.43
N ASP A 331 -7.43 10.03 -5.17
CA ASP A 331 -8.84 10.12 -4.76
C ASP A 331 -9.25 9.15 -3.64
N GLY A 332 -8.53 8.03 -3.53
CA GLY A 332 -8.91 6.92 -2.66
C GLY A 332 -7.74 6.03 -2.30
N VAL A 333 -7.85 5.34 -1.17
CA VAL A 333 -6.85 4.37 -0.71
C VAL A 333 -7.52 3.02 -0.45
N ARG A 334 -7.02 1.97 -1.10
CA ARG A 334 -7.23 0.59 -0.66
C ARG A 334 -6.30 0.35 0.52
N VAL A 335 -6.86 0.05 1.68
CA VAL A 335 -6.12 -0.55 2.79
C VAL A 335 -5.96 -2.04 2.50
N ASP A 336 -4.73 -2.52 2.40
CA ASP A 336 -4.46 -3.95 2.35
C ASP A 336 -4.63 -4.59 3.73
N HIS A 337 -5.09 -5.85 3.75
CA HIS A 337 -5.39 -6.63 4.95
C HIS A 337 -5.92 -5.79 6.15
N PRO A 338 -7.04 -5.05 6.00
CA PRO A 338 -7.48 -4.06 7.00
C PRO A 338 -7.83 -4.67 8.37
N HIS A 339 -8.00 -6.00 8.44
CA HIS A 339 -8.19 -6.71 9.70
C HIS A 339 -6.94 -6.63 10.60
N GLY A 340 -5.74 -6.50 10.02
CA GLY A 340 -4.48 -6.37 10.76
C GLY A 340 -4.37 -5.08 11.58
N LEU A 341 -5.13 -4.04 11.25
CA LEU A 341 -5.21 -2.81 12.05
C LEU A 341 -6.17 -2.93 13.26
N VAL A 342 -6.91 -4.03 13.38
CA VAL A 342 -7.98 -4.21 14.39
C VAL A 342 -7.76 -5.43 15.26
N CYS A 343 -7.38 -6.56 14.66
CA CYS A 343 -7.13 -7.82 15.34
C CYS A 343 -6.12 -8.64 14.51
N PRO A 344 -4.85 -8.20 14.44
CA PRO A 344 -3.83 -8.92 13.68
C PRO A 344 -3.64 -10.33 14.25
N TRP A 345 -3.35 -11.29 13.37
CA TRP A 345 -2.74 -12.53 13.83
C TRP A 345 -1.25 -12.29 14.03
N VAL A 346 -0.75 -12.72 15.18
CA VAL A 346 0.58 -12.42 15.66
C VAL A 346 1.22 -13.67 16.26
N TYR A 347 2.53 -13.76 16.10
CA TYR A 347 3.36 -14.82 16.65
C TYR A 347 4.53 -14.21 17.43
N ALA A 348 5.08 -14.98 18.36
CA ALA A 348 6.29 -14.59 19.06
C ALA A 348 7.45 -14.50 18.06
N ALA A 349 8.19 -13.40 18.11
CA ALA A 349 9.41 -13.25 17.36
C ALA A 349 10.52 -13.95 18.15
N ASP A 350 10.74 -15.24 17.91
CA ASP A 350 11.91 -15.91 18.46
C ASP A 350 13.16 -15.16 17.98
N ALA A 351 14.13 -14.91 18.87
CA ALA A 351 15.41 -14.28 18.50
C ALA A 351 16.21 -15.09 17.44
N ARG A 352 15.72 -16.29 17.09
CA ARG A 352 16.19 -17.15 16.00
C ARG A 352 15.28 -17.17 14.76
N ALA A 353 13.98 -16.91 14.86
CA ALA A 353 13.03 -17.01 13.73
C ALA A 353 13.13 -15.84 12.72
N VAL A 354 13.87 -14.77 13.04
CA VAL A 354 14.22 -13.68 12.11
C VAL A 354 15.44 -14.06 11.23
N ARG A 355 16.00 -15.28 11.37
CA ARG A 355 17.23 -15.68 10.67
C ARG A 355 17.01 -16.28 9.29
N ASP A 356 15.95 -17.07 9.11
CA ASP A 356 15.71 -17.79 7.86
C ASP A 356 14.56 -17.17 7.07
N ARG A 357 14.92 -16.32 6.09
CA ARG A 357 14.01 -15.98 4.98
C ARG A 357 14.60 -16.23 3.60
N GLU A 358 15.68 -17.01 3.51
CA GLU A 358 16.22 -17.47 2.24
C GLU A 358 15.75 -18.88 1.84
N THR A 359 15.45 -19.81 2.77
CA THR A 359 15.16 -21.21 2.34
C THR A 359 14.14 -22.08 3.11
N ARG A 360 13.57 -21.70 4.28
CA ARG A 360 12.60 -22.57 4.99
C ARG A 360 11.37 -21.88 5.56
N PRO A 361 10.20 -22.55 5.58
CA PRO A 361 9.02 -22.06 6.31
C PRO A 361 9.31 -22.08 7.81
N ALA A 362 8.88 -21.03 8.52
CA ALA A 362 8.95 -21.00 9.97
C ALA A 362 8.04 -22.09 10.56
N GLU A 363 8.56 -22.91 11.48
CA GLU A 363 7.72 -23.85 12.22
C GLU A 363 6.59 -23.09 12.93
N SER A 364 5.40 -23.67 12.90
CA SER A 364 4.15 -22.98 13.22
C SER A 364 4.01 -22.70 14.72
N GLY A 365 4.62 -21.60 15.18
CA GLY A 365 4.47 -21.08 16.53
C GLY A 365 3.00 -20.85 16.88
N SER A 366 2.52 -21.52 17.93
CA SER A 366 1.11 -21.41 18.34
C SER A 366 0.76 -19.99 18.79
N ALA A 367 -0.45 -19.52 18.47
CA ALA A 367 -0.92 -18.18 18.86
C ALA A 367 -1.01 -18.08 20.39
N ASN A 368 -0.14 -17.27 21.01
CA ASN A 368 0.02 -17.24 22.46
C ASN A 368 -1.15 -16.48 23.17
N PRO A 369 -1.95 -17.15 24.04
CA PRO A 369 -3.06 -16.51 24.75
C PRO A 369 -2.62 -15.47 25.80
N ALA A 370 -1.34 -15.43 26.19
CA ALA A 370 -0.81 -14.48 27.17
C ALA A 370 -0.96 -13.00 26.75
N LEU A 371 -1.04 -12.73 25.44
CA LEU A 371 -1.21 -11.37 24.92
C LEU A 371 -2.51 -10.71 25.41
N ARG A 372 -3.60 -11.47 25.58
CA ARG A 372 -4.86 -10.95 26.15
C ARG A 372 -4.68 -10.37 27.56
N ARG A 373 -3.88 -11.02 28.40
CA ARG A 373 -3.62 -10.57 29.78
C ARG A 373 -2.74 -9.31 29.85
N ARG A 374 -1.90 -9.06 28.84
CA ARG A 374 -1.05 -7.86 28.76
C ARG A 374 -1.71 -6.65 28.07
N LEU A 375 -2.72 -6.87 27.22
CA LEU A 375 -3.37 -5.79 26.45
C LEU A 375 -4.62 -5.20 27.10
N GLY A 376 -5.29 -5.93 28.00
CA GLY A 376 -6.54 -5.50 28.64
C GLY A 376 -7.75 -5.56 27.70
N ASP A 377 -8.92 -5.91 28.23
CA ASP A 377 -10.14 -5.98 27.42
C ASP A 377 -10.66 -4.56 27.11
N ARG A 378 -10.56 -4.14 25.85
CA ARG A 378 -11.18 -2.92 25.30
C ARG A 378 -11.96 -3.20 24.01
N PRO A 379 -13.03 -2.44 23.73
CA PRO A 379 -14.04 -2.84 22.74
C PRO A 379 -13.56 -2.76 21.29
N ARG A 380 -14.03 -3.72 20.49
CA ARG A 380 -13.66 -3.88 19.07
C ARG A 380 -14.26 -2.78 18.19
N ALA A 381 -13.41 -2.05 17.46
CA ALA A 381 -13.86 -1.21 16.36
C ALA A 381 -14.31 -2.07 15.16
N ARG A 382 -15.52 -1.83 14.62
CA ARG A 382 -15.95 -2.39 13.34
C ARG A 382 -15.59 -1.42 12.21
N THR A 383 -14.89 -1.90 11.18
CA THR A 383 -15.36 -1.98 9.77
C THR A 383 -14.17 -2.13 8.81
N GLY A 384 -14.40 -2.74 7.65
CA GLY A 384 -13.54 -2.56 6.48
C GLY A 384 -14.20 -1.62 5.48
N GLY A 385 -13.41 -0.80 4.79
CA GLY A 385 -13.89 0.13 3.78
C GLY A 385 -12.75 0.83 3.04
N VAL A 386 -13.04 1.31 1.83
CA VAL A 386 -12.18 2.27 1.12
C VAL A 386 -12.28 3.61 1.84
N VAL A 387 -11.15 4.16 2.27
CA VAL A 387 -11.10 5.49 2.87
C VAL A 387 -11.10 6.53 1.74
N ARG A 388 -11.88 7.60 1.89
CA ARG A 388 -11.92 8.76 0.99
C ARG A 388 -11.43 9.99 1.74
N GLY A 389 -10.60 10.80 1.10
CA GLY A 389 -10.15 12.08 1.64
C GLY A 389 -11.28 13.13 1.72
N PRO A 390 -11.03 14.26 2.40
CA PRO A 390 -11.99 15.36 2.47
C PRO A 390 -12.24 15.96 1.08
N ALA A 391 -13.51 16.09 0.70
CA ALA A 391 -13.89 16.64 -0.59
C ALA A 391 -13.54 18.13 -0.68
N ARG A 392 -12.86 18.55 -1.77
CA ARG A 392 -12.79 19.96 -2.16
C ARG A 392 -14.22 20.49 -2.32
N ARG A 393 -14.53 21.62 -1.68
CA ARG A 393 -15.91 22.14 -1.56
C ARG A 393 -16.48 22.54 -2.92
N HIS A 394 -17.37 21.72 -3.46
CA HIS A 394 -18.42 22.18 -4.36
C HIS A 394 -19.78 22.01 -3.66
N HIS A 395 -20.56 23.09 -3.64
CA HIS A 395 -21.88 23.11 -3.01
C HIS A 395 -22.86 22.20 -3.76
N ARG A 396 -23.43 21.21 -3.06
CA ARG A 396 -24.84 20.78 -3.18
C ARG A 396 -25.23 19.89 -1.99
N ARG A 397 -26.47 20.04 -1.51
CA ARG A 397 -27.01 19.35 -0.31
C ARG A 397 -27.50 17.93 -0.65
N GLY A 398 -27.35 16.99 0.28
CA GLY A 398 -27.96 15.66 0.21
C GLY A 398 -27.11 14.56 0.88
N PRO A 399 -27.62 13.79 1.87
CA PRO A 399 -26.82 12.77 2.56
C PRO A 399 -26.87 11.40 1.84
N PRO A 400 -25.73 10.70 1.65
CA PRO A 400 -25.73 9.33 1.17
C PRO A 400 -25.68 8.31 2.33
N SER A 401 -26.45 7.23 2.16
CA SER A 401 -26.54 6.11 3.10
C SER A 401 -25.31 5.19 3.11
N ARG A 402 -25.16 4.43 4.21
CA ARG A 402 -24.06 3.47 4.47
C ARG A 402 -23.71 2.59 3.27
N ALA A 403 -22.46 2.67 2.79
CA ALA A 403 -21.90 1.77 1.79
C ALA A 403 -20.77 0.90 2.39
N GLY A 404 -21.05 -0.39 2.58
CA GLY A 404 -20.02 -1.40 2.88
C GLY A 404 -19.52 -2.05 1.59
N GLY A 405 -18.32 -1.69 1.15
CA GLY A 405 -17.70 -2.25 -0.06
C GLY A 405 -16.78 -3.42 0.27
N GLY A 406 -17.19 -4.64 -0.04
CA GLY A 406 -16.35 -5.84 0.01
C GLY A 406 -15.79 -6.19 -1.37
N ARG A 407 -14.51 -6.54 -1.45
CA ARG A 407 -13.92 -7.10 -2.69
C ARG A 407 -14.53 -8.46 -3.01
N ARG A 408 -14.77 -8.73 -4.29
CA ARG A 408 -15.04 -10.07 -4.83
C ARG A 408 -14.00 -10.38 -5.90
N HIS A 409 -13.55 -11.62 -5.99
CA HIS A 409 -12.66 -12.09 -7.04
C HIS A 409 -13.36 -13.23 -7.81
N VAL A 410 -13.39 -13.13 -9.13
CA VAL A 410 -14.09 -14.11 -10.01
C VAL A 410 -13.20 -15.32 -10.31
N ARG A 411 -11.87 -15.20 -10.11
CA ARG A 411 -10.83 -16.16 -10.53
C ARG A 411 -10.76 -17.48 -9.74
N GLY A 412 -11.82 -17.86 -9.04
CA GLY A 412 -11.91 -19.10 -8.26
C GLY A 412 -13.32 -19.72 -8.27
N ALA A 413 -14.08 -19.48 -9.35
CA ALA A 413 -15.49 -19.88 -9.45
C ALA A 413 -15.75 -21.23 -10.14
N LEU A 414 -14.70 -21.97 -10.54
CA LEU A 414 -14.83 -23.20 -11.34
C LEU A 414 -14.62 -24.52 -10.56
N ASP A 415 -13.87 -24.52 -9.46
CA ASP A 415 -13.50 -25.76 -8.73
C ASP A 415 -14.24 -25.93 -7.39
N ALA A 416 -15.49 -25.47 -7.28
CA ALA A 416 -16.28 -25.61 -6.07
C ALA A 416 -17.75 -25.97 -6.37
N ALA A 417 -18.08 -27.25 -6.16
CA ALA A 417 -19.45 -27.76 -6.16
C ALA A 417 -20.24 -27.35 -4.88
N ASP A 418 -20.41 -26.03 -4.65
CA ASP A 418 -21.55 -25.40 -3.94
C ASP A 418 -21.43 -23.85 -4.01
N PRO A 419 -22.32 -23.13 -4.73
CA PRO A 419 -22.11 -21.73 -5.10
C PRO A 419 -22.82 -20.70 -4.18
N ALA A 420 -22.39 -20.57 -2.92
CA ALA A 420 -23.02 -19.65 -1.97
C ALA A 420 -22.48 -18.20 -1.89
N ARG A 421 -21.27 -17.88 -2.42
CA ARG A 421 -20.61 -16.56 -2.18
C ARG A 421 -20.10 -15.79 -3.41
N SER A 422 -20.02 -16.40 -4.59
CA SER A 422 -19.33 -15.84 -5.77
C SER A 422 -20.22 -15.45 -6.96
N ARG A 423 -21.56 -15.57 -6.86
CA ARG A 423 -22.48 -15.16 -7.96
C ARG A 423 -22.65 -13.63 -8.05
N PRO A 424 -22.66 -13.03 -9.27
CA PRO A 424 -22.80 -11.59 -9.46
C PRO A 424 -24.21 -11.04 -9.14
N HIS A 425 -25.25 -11.87 -9.13
CA HIS A 425 -26.65 -11.49 -8.90
C HIS A 425 -27.00 -11.00 -7.47
N ARG A 426 -26.01 -10.64 -6.63
CA ARG A 426 -26.21 -9.96 -5.33
C ARG A 426 -25.46 -8.61 -5.25
N ALA A 427 -25.37 -7.90 -6.37
CA ALA A 427 -25.45 -6.43 -6.32
C ALA A 427 -26.84 -6.04 -5.78
N ARG A 428 -26.95 -4.88 -5.10
CA ARG A 428 -28.22 -4.45 -4.49
C ARG A 428 -29.18 -3.89 -5.55
N SER A 429 -29.90 -4.76 -6.23
CA SER A 429 -31.03 -4.36 -7.07
C SER A 429 -32.21 -3.89 -6.20
N ARG A 430 -32.70 -2.68 -6.46
CA ARG A 430 -34.09 -2.33 -6.15
C ARG A 430 -34.99 -3.11 -7.11
N PRO A 431 -36.13 -3.67 -6.67
CA PRO A 431 -37.09 -4.24 -7.60
C PRO A 431 -37.77 -3.12 -8.40
N LEU A 432 -37.80 -3.28 -9.73
CA LEU A 432 -38.72 -2.54 -10.60
C LEU A 432 -40.11 -3.23 -10.54
N PRO A 433 -41.22 -2.48 -10.63
CA PRO A 433 -42.56 -3.06 -10.62
C PRO A 433 -42.83 -3.87 -11.90
N ARG A 434 -43.65 -4.92 -11.79
CA ARG A 434 -44.06 -5.78 -12.91
C ARG A 434 -45.46 -5.44 -13.39
N HIS A 435 -45.59 -5.21 -14.70
CA HIS A 435 -46.74 -5.56 -15.54
C HIS A 435 -46.12 -6.17 -16.82
N ALA A 436 -46.44 -7.42 -17.20
CA ALA A 436 -47.57 -7.83 -18.06
C ALA A 436 -47.51 -7.16 -19.45
N GLU A 437 -47.54 -7.84 -20.60
CA GLU A 437 -47.57 -9.25 -21.03
C GLU A 437 -47.05 -9.33 -22.49
N GLY A 438 -46.75 -10.51 -23.09
CA GLY A 438 -46.60 -10.58 -24.56
C GLY A 438 -45.67 -11.65 -25.18
N ARG A 439 -46.22 -12.84 -25.42
CA ARG A 439 -45.95 -13.81 -26.53
C ARG A 439 -44.55 -13.91 -27.19
N ALA A 440 -43.93 -15.07 -26.92
CA ALA A 440 -43.46 -16.09 -27.88
C ALA A 440 -42.64 -15.72 -29.14
N LEU A 441 -41.50 -16.42 -29.29
CA LEU A 441 -41.23 -17.26 -30.47
C LEU A 441 -40.23 -18.38 -30.13
N ARG A 442 -40.52 -19.60 -30.58
CA ARG A 442 -39.60 -20.75 -30.53
C ARG A 442 -38.98 -20.94 -31.92
N SER A 443 -37.67 -21.14 -32.00
CA SER A 443 -37.05 -21.90 -33.09
C SER A 443 -35.73 -22.50 -32.59
N ALA A 444 -35.41 -23.70 -33.09
CA ALA A 444 -34.35 -24.55 -32.56
C ALA A 444 -33.14 -24.62 -33.50
N ARG A 445 -31.99 -25.03 -32.96
CA ARG A 445 -31.11 -26.04 -33.58
C ARG A 445 -30.05 -26.52 -32.57
N ARG A 446 -30.08 -27.82 -32.25
CA ARG A 446 -28.93 -28.58 -31.72
C ARG A 446 -28.20 -29.21 -32.89
N LEU A 447 -26.87 -29.27 -32.85
CA LEU A 447 -26.01 -30.19 -33.61
C LEU A 447 -24.73 -30.46 -32.77
N PRO A 448 -23.94 -31.51 -33.04
CA PRO A 448 -23.64 -32.50 -31.98
C PRO A 448 -22.17 -32.58 -31.55
N GLN A 449 -21.94 -33.33 -30.46
CA GLN A 449 -20.61 -33.78 -30.06
C GLN A 449 -20.05 -34.83 -31.02
N ARG A 450 -18.71 -34.85 -31.19
CA ARG A 450 -17.96 -35.97 -31.77
C ARG A 450 -17.15 -36.66 -30.66
N GLU A 451 -16.94 -37.96 -30.82
CA GLU A 451 -16.36 -38.86 -29.83
C GLU A 451 -15.14 -39.60 -30.42
N ARG A 452 -14.21 -40.07 -29.54
CA ARG A 452 -13.17 -41.11 -29.76
C ARG A 452 -11.91 -40.74 -30.58
N PRO A 453 -10.81 -41.54 -30.48
CA PRO A 453 -10.60 -42.77 -29.68
C PRO A 453 -9.42 -42.72 -28.68
N ALA A 454 -9.13 -43.86 -28.03
CA ALA A 454 -8.10 -44.05 -27.01
C ALA A 454 -6.99 -45.07 -27.43
N GLY A 455 -5.86 -44.99 -26.73
CA GLY A 455 -4.74 -45.94 -26.59
C GLY A 455 -3.84 -45.39 -25.47
N GLY A 456 -3.28 -46.13 -24.50
CA GLY A 456 -2.71 -47.49 -24.53
C GLY A 456 -1.23 -47.36 -24.94
N LEU A 457 -0.19 -47.76 -24.18
CA LEU A 457 -0.03 -48.52 -22.92
C LEU A 457 1.30 -48.08 -22.23
N GLY A 458 1.58 -48.51 -20.98
CA GLY A 458 2.97 -48.45 -20.43
C GLY A 458 3.12 -48.45 -18.89
N HIS A 459 3.75 -49.49 -18.34
CA HIS A 459 4.14 -49.62 -16.91
C HIS A 459 5.42 -48.81 -16.57
N GLY A 460 5.80 -48.56 -15.30
CA GLY A 460 5.24 -48.96 -13.99
C GLY A 460 6.18 -48.57 -12.83
N GLY A 461 6.12 -49.28 -11.69
CA GLY A 461 7.17 -49.27 -10.64
C GLY A 461 6.92 -48.46 -9.36
N HIS A 462 6.55 -49.14 -8.27
CA HIS A 462 6.67 -48.70 -6.86
C HIS A 462 8.09 -49.05 -6.32
N PRO A 463 8.59 -48.63 -5.13
CA PRO A 463 7.89 -48.44 -3.83
C PRO A 463 8.14 -47.08 -3.13
N ARG A 464 7.26 -46.53 -2.27
CA ARG A 464 6.96 -46.88 -0.86
C ARG A 464 8.18 -47.00 0.07
N HIS A 465 8.38 -45.97 0.89
CA HIS A 465 8.81 -46.14 2.27
C HIS A 465 7.86 -45.37 3.19
N ALA A 466 7.45 -46.02 4.28
CA ALA A 466 6.69 -45.42 5.36
C ALA A 466 7.54 -45.47 6.63
N THR A 467 7.49 -44.41 7.43
CA THR A 467 7.91 -44.44 8.83
C THR A 467 6.82 -43.79 9.66
N ASP A 468 6.28 -44.60 10.56
CA ASP A 468 5.25 -44.23 11.53
C ASP A 468 5.93 -43.70 12.80
N LEU A 469 5.52 -42.52 13.27
CA LEU A 469 5.73 -42.08 14.65
C LEU A 469 4.49 -41.32 15.12
N GLY A 470 3.64 -42.03 15.87
CA GLY A 470 2.41 -41.48 16.43
C GLY A 470 2.63 -40.46 17.54
N GLY A 471 1.88 -39.36 17.49
CA GLY A 471 1.80 -38.35 18.54
C GLY A 471 0.39 -37.75 18.61
N ARG A 472 -0.57 -38.48 19.21
CA ARG A 472 -2.00 -38.08 19.26
C ARG A 472 -2.28 -36.95 20.26
N GLY A 473 -1.88 -35.72 19.93
CA GLY A 473 -2.35 -34.51 20.61
C GLY A 473 -3.77 -34.10 20.18
N ARG A 474 -4.81 -34.54 20.90
CA ARG A 474 -6.18 -34.04 20.68
C ARG A 474 -6.31 -32.60 21.23
N MET A 475 -6.29 -31.60 20.36
CA MET A 475 -6.65 -30.21 20.70
C MET A 475 -8.07 -29.91 20.20
N ALA A 476 -9.01 -29.68 21.12
CA ALA A 476 -10.38 -29.33 20.77
C ALA A 476 -10.51 -27.84 20.39
N PRO A 477 -11.31 -27.48 19.36
CA PRO A 477 -11.63 -26.08 19.09
C PRO A 477 -12.56 -25.55 20.19
N LEU A 478 -12.02 -24.74 21.10
CA LEU A 478 -12.79 -23.99 22.10
C LEU A 478 -13.76 -23.03 21.40
N ARG A 479 -15.04 -23.40 21.39
CA ARG A 479 -16.14 -22.53 20.93
C ARG A 479 -16.26 -21.34 21.90
N CYS A 480 -16.34 -20.13 21.35
CA CYS A 480 -16.84 -18.99 22.10
C CYS A 480 -18.32 -19.23 22.48
N ALA A 481 -18.67 -19.04 23.75
CA ALA A 481 -20.04 -19.14 24.23
C ALA A 481 -20.94 -18.02 23.64
N PRO A 482 -22.22 -18.28 23.37
CA PRO A 482 -23.18 -17.25 22.95
C PRO A 482 -23.78 -16.55 24.17
N GLY A 483 -23.28 -15.34 24.48
CA GLY A 483 -23.93 -14.43 25.41
C GLY A 483 -24.77 -13.41 24.65
N ALA A 484 -26.10 -13.57 24.66
CA ALA A 484 -27.02 -12.58 24.14
C ALA A 484 -27.25 -11.45 25.16
N GLY A 485 -27.48 -10.25 24.66
CA GLY A 485 -27.77 -9.06 25.46
C GLY A 485 -28.30 -7.96 24.56
N GLU A 486 -29.61 -7.96 24.31
CA GLU A 486 -30.28 -6.83 23.69
C GLU A 486 -30.27 -5.65 24.67
N VAL A 487 -29.96 -4.45 24.16
CA VAL A 487 -30.30 -3.21 24.84
C VAL A 487 -31.20 -2.42 23.91
N SER A 488 -32.39 -2.12 24.41
CA SER A 488 -33.50 -1.59 23.63
C SER A 488 -33.27 -0.15 23.18
N ARG A 489 -34.06 0.28 22.18
CA ARG A 489 -34.02 1.65 21.65
C ARG A 489 -34.62 2.61 22.67
N LEU A 490 -33.94 3.73 22.94
CA LEU A 490 -34.54 4.92 23.51
C LEU A 490 -34.57 6.03 22.45
N ALA A 491 -35.76 6.55 22.18
CA ALA A 491 -35.97 7.70 21.31
C ALA A 491 -35.78 9.01 22.10
N PRO A 492 -35.38 10.12 21.45
CA PRO A 492 -35.28 11.40 22.12
C PRO A 492 -36.67 12.02 22.36
N GLY A 493 -36.94 12.45 23.60
CA GLY A 493 -38.11 13.27 23.94
C GLY A 493 -37.92 14.75 23.56
N PRO A 494 -39.02 15.52 23.45
CA PRO A 494 -38.99 16.94 23.09
C PRO A 494 -38.54 17.83 24.27
N PRO A 495 -38.09 19.08 24.00
CA PRO A 495 -37.68 20.01 25.04
C PRO A 495 -38.90 20.66 25.73
N PRO A 496 -38.85 20.91 27.05
CA PRO A 496 -39.85 21.72 27.72
C PRO A 496 -39.62 23.21 27.43
N GLY A 497 -40.64 23.89 26.90
CA GLY A 497 -40.74 25.35 26.96
C GLY A 497 -41.08 25.81 28.38
N GLY A 498 -40.62 27.00 28.76
CA GLY A 498 -40.67 27.45 30.15
C GLY A 498 -41.71 28.53 30.47
N THR A 499 -41.87 28.80 31.77
CA THR A 499 -42.45 29.99 32.40
C THR A 499 -41.80 30.13 33.79
N GLY A 500 -41.47 31.30 34.35
CA GLY A 500 -41.36 32.65 33.80
C GLY A 500 -41.28 33.71 34.93
N LYS A 501 -40.62 34.86 34.67
CA LYS A 501 -40.57 36.09 35.53
C LYS A 501 -39.81 35.91 36.88
N ALA A 502 -39.05 36.85 37.47
CA ALA A 502 -38.56 38.20 37.14
C ALA A 502 -37.22 38.43 37.95
N ARG A 503 -36.57 39.60 38.14
CA ARG A 503 -36.77 41.02 37.77
C ARG A 503 -35.41 41.79 37.89
N THR A 504 -35.15 42.76 37.00
CA THR A 504 -34.33 44.01 37.19
C THR A 504 -32.94 44.02 37.86
N GLY A 505 -31.96 44.63 37.18
CA GLY A 505 -30.72 45.16 37.80
C GLY A 505 -29.65 45.62 36.79
N PHE A 506 -29.56 46.93 36.58
CA PHE A 506 -28.44 47.70 35.99
C PHE A 506 -27.05 47.31 36.57
N GLY A 507 -25.90 47.59 35.96
CA GLY A 507 -25.54 48.32 34.73
C GLY A 507 -24.06 48.75 34.80
N GLY A 508 -23.37 48.95 33.67
CA GLY A 508 -21.94 49.29 33.60
C GLY A 508 -21.24 48.66 32.40
#